data_AF-A0A075B1I5-F1
#
_entry.id   AF-A0A075B1I5-F1
#
_cell.length_a   1.000
_cell.length_b   1.000
_cell.length_c   1.000
_cell.angle_alpha   90.00
_cell.angle_beta   90.00
_cell.angle_gamma   90.00
#
_symmetry.space_group_name_H-M   'P 1'
#
loop_
_entity.id
_entity.type
_entity.pdbx_description
1 polymer ?
#
loop_
_entity_poly.entity_id
_entity_poly.type
_entity_poly.pdbx_seq_one_letter_code
_entity_poly.pdbx_strand_id
1 'polypeptide(L)'
;MHHRLIRNLDYVWRLEAGSKLTCVIEKDIFAEFQEKNLKYGFAMAMKEFHETVTDFWELTTKPDLIRNDDKSYNLCHFWTNFEIMHIPSFQSISYKEFSDFVDATGLIYTSRLSDGPIRTIGVMRNFKTNEIAHLSDFGYIHTSHSFCPVLDRCYCKDGSMNECTDAFSKEFVKYSNE
;
A
#
# COMPACT_ATOMS: atom_id res chain seq x y z
N MET A 1 10.04 9.55 4.85
CA MET A 1 9.89 10.22 3.53
C MET A 1 10.58 11.61 3.50
N HIS A 2 11.80 11.74 4.04
CA HIS A 2 12.49 13.04 4.18
C HIS A 2 13.86 13.09 3.50
N HIS A 3 14.13 12.14 2.58
CA HIS A 3 15.41 12.11 1.87
C HIS A 3 15.53 13.31 0.93
N ARG A 4 16.72 13.94 0.88
CA ARG A 4 16.92 15.19 0.12
C ARG A 4 16.58 15.06 -1.37
N LEU A 5 16.83 13.89 -1.95
CA LEU A 5 16.59 13.62 -3.38
C LEU A 5 15.11 13.62 -3.78
N ILE A 6 14.19 13.40 -2.83
CA ILE A 6 12.74 13.36 -3.12
C ILE A 6 12.03 14.62 -2.64
N ARG A 7 12.76 15.62 -2.12
CA ARG A 7 12.16 16.80 -1.48
C ARG A 7 11.38 17.68 -2.45
N ASN A 8 11.74 17.68 -3.73
CA ASN A 8 11.13 18.52 -4.77
C ASN A 8 10.29 17.67 -5.75
N LEU A 9 9.87 16.47 -5.34
CA LEU A 9 8.99 15.61 -6.13
C LEU A 9 7.61 15.59 -5.47
N ASP A 10 6.55 15.62 -6.28
CA ASP A 10 5.18 15.46 -5.79
C ASP A 10 4.83 13.99 -5.60
N TYR A 11 5.30 13.13 -6.49
CA TYR A 11 5.04 11.70 -6.47
C TYR A 11 6.33 10.88 -6.57
N VAL A 12 6.32 9.72 -5.92
CA VAL A 12 7.33 8.68 -6.10
C VAL A 12 6.65 7.34 -6.34
N TRP A 13 7.30 6.49 -7.11
CA TRP A 13 6.92 5.09 -7.26
C TRP A 13 8.04 4.21 -6.73
N ARG A 14 7.78 3.48 -5.64
CA ARG A 14 8.64 2.43 -5.11
C ARG A 14 8.44 1.16 -5.94
N LEU A 15 9.55 0.66 -6.47
CA LEU A 15 9.68 -0.64 -7.11
C LEU A 15 10.90 -1.34 -6.52
N GLU A 16 10.76 -2.60 -6.14
CA GLU A 16 11.89 -3.39 -5.66
C GLU A 16 12.61 -4.15 -6.77
N ALA A 17 13.91 -4.38 -6.55
CA ALA A 17 14.74 -5.14 -7.47
C ALA A 17 14.23 -6.58 -7.59
N GLY A 18 14.28 -7.15 -8.81
CA GLY A 18 13.77 -8.49 -9.08
C GLY A 18 12.25 -8.56 -9.27
N SER A 19 11.54 -7.43 -9.16
CA SER A 19 10.14 -7.35 -9.54
C SER A 19 9.94 -7.29 -11.06
N LYS A 20 8.73 -7.62 -11.52
CA LYS A 20 8.32 -7.55 -12.92
C LYS A 20 6.99 -6.82 -13.03
N LEU A 21 6.93 -5.81 -13.89
CA LEU A 21 5.69 -5.27 -14.40
C LEU A 21 5.30 -6.11 -15.61
N THR A 22 4.13 -6.75 -15.53
CA THR A 22 3.72 -7.77 -16.51
C THR A 22 2.64 -7.29 -17.45
N CYS A 23 2.10 -6.08 -17.27
CA CYS A 23 1.19 -5.47 -18.23
C CYS A 23 1.80 -4.20 -18.81
N VAL A 24 1.52 -3.90 -20.08
CA VAL A 24 1.89 -2.62 -20.69
C VAL A 24 1.15 -1.49 -19.95
N ILE A 25 1.85 -0.42 -19.59
CA ILE A 25 1.26 0.75 -18.96
C ILE A 25 1.03 1.79 -20.04
N GLU A 26 -0.24 2.10 -20.32
CA GLU A 26 -0.64 2.89 -21.48
C GLU A 26 -0.85 4.38 -21.18
N LYS A 27 -0.83 4.77 -19.91
CA LYS A 27 -1.05 6.15 -19.46
C LYS A 27 0.01 6.62 -18.46
N ASP A 28 0.17 7.93 -18.38
CA ASP A 28 0.95 8.56 -17.32
C ASP A 28 0.21 8.47 -15.99
N ILE A 29 0.66 7.53 -15.16
CA ILE A 29 0.05 7.27 -13.86
C ILE A 29 0.19 8.44 -12.89
N PHE A 30 1.23 9.25 -13.00
CA PHE A 30 1.44 10.40 -12.12
C PHE A 30 0.49 11.54 -12.48
N ALA A 31 0.27 11.78 -13.77
CA ALA A 31 -0.72 12.74 -14.23
C ALA A 31 -2.14 12.37 -13.73
N GLU A 32 -2.51 11.10 -13.84
CA GLU A 32 -3.79 10.59 -13.34
C GLU A 32 -3.93 10.69 -11.81
N PHE A 33 -2.86 10.38 -11.07
CA PHE A 33 -2.84 10.55 -9.62
C PHE A 33 -3.03 12.02 -9.22
N GLN A 34 -2.42 12.94 -9.96
CA GLN A 34 -2.57 14.37 -9.73
C GLN A 34 -4.00 14.84 -10.05
N GLU A 35 -4.56 14.47 -11.21
CA GLU A 35 -5.91 14.85 -11.63
C GLU A 35 -6.98 14.35 -10.65
N LYS A 36 -6.85 13.11 -10.19
CA LYS A 36 -7.79 12.47 -9.26
C LYS A 36 -7.48 12.77 -7.79
N ASN A 37 -6.47 13.59 -7.50
CA ASN A 37 -6.02 13.91 -6.15
C ASN A 37 -5.68 12.67 -5.29
N LEU A 38 -5.19 11.60 -5.92
CA LEU A 38 -4.80 10.36 -5.26
C LEU A 38 -3.50 10.56 -4.47
N LYS A 39 -3.44 9.95 -3.28
CA LYS A 39 -2.33 10.07 -2.33
C LYS A 39 -1.53 8.79 -2.20
N TYR A 40 -2.17 7.64 -2.38
CA TYR A 40 -1.55 6.34 -2.25
C TYR A 40 -2.06 5.35 -3.29
N GLY A 41 -1.17 4.57 -3.88
CA GLY A 41 -1.47 3.53 -4.86
C GLY A 41 -0.76 2.22 -4.53
N PHE A 42 -1.49 1.11 -4.61
CA PHE A 42 -0.93 -0.23 -4.42
C PHE A 42 -1.37 -1.17 -5.56
N ALA A 43 -0.55 -2.17 -5.86
CA ALA A 43 -0.91 -3.25 -6.81
C ALA A 43 -1.34 -4.54 -6.08
N MET A 44 -0.85 -4.76 -4.86
CA MET A 44 -1.13 -5.97 -4.08
C MET A 44 -1.22 -5.67 -2.58
N ALA A 45 -1.96 -6.51 -1.87
CA ALA A 45 -1.97 -6.61 -0.42
C ALA A 45 -1.77 -8.07 0.01
N MET A 46 -1.27 -8.31 1.21
CA MET A 46 -0.99 -9.65 1.73
C MET A 46 -1.28 -9.76 3.22
N LYS A 47 -1.30 -10.99 3.75
CA LYS A 47 -1.32 -11.23 5.19
C LYS A 47 0.08 -11.11 5.77
N GLU A 48 0.20 -10.46 6.92
CA GLU A 48 1.40 -10.44 7.75
C GLU A 48 1.41 -11.63 8.72
N PHE A 49 2.57 -11.94 9.28
CA PHE A 49 2.70 -12.89 10.38
C PHE A 49 2.24 -12.26 11.70
N HIS A 50 1.25 -12.87 12.35
CA HIS A 50 0.62 -12.37 13.57
C HIS A 50 1.65 -11.96 14.64
N GLU A 51 2.67 -12.80 14.86
CA GLU A 51 3.71 -12.62 15.88
C GLU A 51 4.53 -11.33 15.71
N THR A 52 4.50 -10.73 14.52
CA THR A 52 5.29 -9.54 14.20
C THR A 52 4.52 -8.23 14.38
N VAL A 53 3.20 -8.32 14.60
CA VAL A 53 2.29 -7.17 14.65
C VAL A 53 1.42 -7.12 15.90
N THR A 54 1.43 -8.14 16.75
CA THR A 54 0.61 -8.20 17.97
C THR A 54 0.72 -6.94 18.82
N ASP A 55 1.94 -6.59 19.25
CA ASP A 55 2.16 -5.41 20.12
C ASP A 55 1.82 -4.11 19.40
N PHE A 56 2.08 -4.05 18.08
CA PHE A 56 1.77 -2.87 17.29
C PHE A 56 0.27 -2.63 17.17
N TRP A 57 -0.52 -3.69 16.94
CA TRP A 57 -1.98 -3.61 16.85
C TRP A 57 -2.62 -3.08 18.14
N GLU A 58 -2.09 -3.49 19.30
CA GLU A 58 -2.60 -3.04 20.59
C GLU A 58 -2.40 -1.54 20.80
N LEU A 59 -1.25 -1.00 20.38
CA LEU A 59 -0.87 0.40 20.58
C LEU A 59 -1.48 1.37 19.55
N THR A 60 -1.85 0.87 18.37
CA THR A 60 -2.21 1.72 17.23
C THR A 60 -3.72 1.90 17.05
N THR A 61 -4.10 2.82 16.17
CA THR A 61 -5.47 2.95 15.69
C THR A 61 -5.88 1.68 14.96
N LYS A 62 -7.15 1.28 15.08
CA LYS A 62 -7.67 0.01 14.53
C LYS A 62 -8.66 0.29 13.38
N PRO A 63 -8.20 0.58 12.15
CA PRO A 63 -9.08 0.88 11.02
C PRO A 63 -10.08 -0.25 10.77
N ASP A 64 -11.32 0.12 10.49
CA ASP A 64 -12.41 -0.86 10.34
C ASP A 64 -12.13 -1.88 9.22
N LEU A 65 -11.49 -1.45 8.13
CA LEU A 65 -11.16 -2.31 6.96
C LEU A 65 -10.23 -3.48 7.27
N ILE A 66 -9.46 -3.40 8.36
CA ILE A 66 -8.54 -4.44 8.78
C ILE A 66 -8.89 -5.02 10.15
N ARG A 67 -10.06 -4.69 10.68
CA ARG A 67 -10.53 -5.15 11.97
C ARG A 67 -11.60 -6.22 11.79
N ASN A 68 -11.35 -7.41 12.33
CA ASN A 68 -12.34 -8.47 12.42
C ASN A 68 -13.47 -8.11 13.40
N ASP A 69 -14.58 -8.85 13.39
CA ASP A 69 -15.71 -8.65 14.31
C ASP A 69 -15.31 -8.77 15.79
N ASP A 70 -14.35 -9.65 16.09
CA ASP A 70 -13.78 -9.84 17.44
C ASP A 70 -12.74 -8.76 17.81
N LYS A 71 -12.57 -7.74 16.95
CA LYS A 71 -11.61 -6.63 17.06
C LYS A 71 -10.15 -7.00 16.87
N SER A 72 -9.84 -8.24 16.51
CA SER A 72 -8.49 -8.65 16.11
C SER A 72 -8.11 -8.06 14.75
N TYR A 73 -6.80 -8.01 14.48
CA TYR A 73 -6.29 -7.62 13.17
C TYR A 73 -6.49 -8.79 12.18
N ASN A 74 -7.08 -8.53 11.02
CA ASN A 74 -7.19 -9.53 9.94
C ASN A 74 -5.86 -9.82 9.21
N LEU A 75 -4.79 -9.15 9.64
CA LEU A 75 -3.40 -9.24 9.16
C LEU A 75 -3.17 -8.68 7.74
N CYS A 76 -4.20 -8.18 7.07
CA CYS A 76 -4.07 -7.63 5.73
C CYS A 76 -3.33 -6.29 5.74
N HIS A 77 -2.30 -6.18 4.90
CA HIS A 77 -1.52 -4.96 4.70
C HIS A 77 -1.20 -4.76 3.21
N PHE A 78 -1.01 -3.51 2.80
CA PHE A 78 -0.49 -3.19 1.48
C PHE A 78 0.90 -3.79 1.30
N TRP A 79 1.15 -4.41 0.15
CA TRP A 79 2.46 -4.99 -0.11
C TRP A 79 3.42 -3.94 -0.67
N THR A 80 4.22 -3.37 0.23
CA THR A 80 4.97 -2.12 0.02
C THR A 80 6.13 -2.23 -0.97
N ASN A 81 6.41 -3.41 -1.51
CA ASN A 81 7.37 -3.59 -2.61
C ASN A 81 6.93 -2.85 -3.87
N PHE A 82 5.63 -2.56 -4.00
CA PHE A 82 5.04 -1.68 -5.00
C PHE A 82 4.20 -0.59 -4.31
N GLU A 83 4.57 0.68 -4.46
CA GLU A 83 3.76 1.80 -3.96
C GLU A 83 3.92 3.06 -4.80
N ILE A 84 2.83 3.74 -5.12
CA ILE A 84 2.84 5.13 -5.61
C ILE A 84 2.39 6.05 -4.48
N MET A 85 3.15 7.10 -4.21
CA MET A 85 2.96 7.94 -3.01
C MET A 85 3.07 9.43 -3.34
N HIS A 86 2.10 10.21 -2.85
CA HIS A 86 2.13 11.67 -2.88
C HIS A 86 3.00 12.23 -1.73
N ILE A 87 4.24 12.61 -2.04
CA ILE A 87 5.26 13.02 -1.06
C ILE A 87 4.77 14.09 -0.07
N PRO A 88 4.13 15.20 -0.50
CA PRO A 88 3.68 16.23 0.44
C PRO A 88 2.68 15.70 1.48
N SER A 89 1.81 14.77 1.11
CA SER A 89 0.85 14.16 2.04
C SER A 89 1.53 13.26 3.07
N PHE A 90 2.54 12.50 2.65
CA PHE A 90 3.37 11.69 3.55
C PHE A 90 4.35 12.52 4.41
N GLN A 91 4.51 13.81 4.11
CA GLN A 91 5.28 14.78 4.90
C GLN A 91 4.39 15.70 5.75
N SER A 92 3.07 15.53 5.68
CA SER A 92 2.13 16.29 6.50
C SER A 92 2.39 16.09 8.00
N ILE A 93 1.99 17.07 8.81
CA ILE A 93 2.12 17.02 10.27
C ILE A 93 1.46 15.74 10.82
N SER A 94 0.24 15.44 10.37
CA SER A 94 -0.52 14.26 10.83
C SER A 94 0.18 12.93 10.52
N TYR A 95 0.81 12.81 9.34
CA TYR A 95 1.57 11.59 9.00
C TYR A 95 2.89 11.52 9.75
N LYS A 96 3.54 12.67 9.99
CA LYS A 96 4.75 12.75 10.81
C LYS A 96 4.47 12.34 12.26
N GLU A 97 3.39 12.82 12.86
CA GLU A 97 2.97 12.42 14.22
C GLU A 97 2.76 10.92 14.33
N PHE A 98 2.12 10.30 13.33
CA PHE A 98 2.01 8.84 13.27
C PHE A 98 3.38 8.16 13.17
N SER A 99 4.28 8.65 12.31
CA SER A 99 5.62 8.08 12.15
C SER A 99 6.45 8.20 13.44
N ASP A 100 6.40 9.37 14.10
CA ASP A 100 7.08 9.62 15.38
C ASP A 100 6.52 8.71 16.48
N PHE A 101 5.20 8.50 16.51
CA PHE A 101 4.57 7.55 17.42
C PHE A 101 5.09 6.12 17.20
N VAL A 102 5.14 5.64 15.95
CA VAL A 102 5.64 4.30 15.63
C VAL A 102 7.10 4.15 16.09
N ASP A 103 7.95 5.13 15.80
CA ASP A 103 9.37 5.11 16.22
C ASP A 103 9.50 5.05 17.74
N ALA A 104 8.71 5.84 18.47
CA ALA A 104 8.70 5.87 19.93
C ALA A 104 8.29 4.54 20.59
N THR A 105 7.58 3.65 19.87
CA THR A 105 7.25 2.32 20.39
C THR A 105 8.47 1.40 20.52
N GLY A 106 9.53 1.63 19.73
CA GLY A 106 10.70 0.75 19.63
C GLY A 106 10.46 -0.58 18.91
N LEU A 107 9.22 -0.88 18.48
CA LEU A 107 8.82 -2.19 17.93
C LEU A 107 9.49 -2.55 16.60
N ILE A 108 9.92 -1.53 15.82
CA ILE A 108 10.73 -1.74 14.61
C ILE A 108 12.00 -2.55 14.95
N TYR A 109 12.57 -2.33 16.13
CA TYR A 109 13.81 -2.96 16.57
C TYR A 109 13.59 -4.22 17.41
N THR A 110 12.45 -4.33 18.10
CA THR A 110 12.21 -5.39 19.09
C THR A 110 11.25 -6.48 18.62
N SER A 111 10.37 -6.23 17.63
CA SER A 111 9.31 -7.18 17.24
C SER A 111 9.23 -7.48 15.73
N ARG A 112 10.27 -7.16 14.96
CA ARG A 112 10.31 -7.30 13.49
C ARG A 112 9.11 -6.62 12.79
N LEU A 113 8.65 -5.49 13.33
CA LEU A 113 7.57 -4.72 12.74
C LEU A 113 8.01 -4.17 11.38
N SER A 114 7.39 -4.67 10.31
CA SER A 114 7.74 -4.30 8.93
C SER A 114 7.02 -3.02 8.49
N ASP A 115 7.48 -2.43 7.39
CA ASP A 115 6.89 -1.23 6.82
C ASP A 115 5.48 -1.47 6.24
N GLY A 116 5.12 -2.71 5.91
CA GLY A 116 3.79 -3.06 5.38
C GLY A 116 2.62 -2.71 6.31
N PRO A 117 2.55 -3.30 7.51
CA PRO A 117 1.56 -2.95 8.53
C PRO A 117 1.65 -1.47 8.95
N ILE A 118 2.86 -0.92 9.13
CA ILE A 118 3.05 0.50 9.46
C ILE A 118 2.39 1.38 8.39
N ARG A 119 2.68 1.11 7.12
CA ARG A 119 2.14 1.86 5.98
C ARG A 119 0.64 1.76 5.93
N THR A 120 0.09 0.56 6.06
CA THR A 120 -1.35 0.31 5.93
C THR A 120 -2.13 1.13 6.94
N ILE A 121 -1.72 1.07 8.21
CA ILE A 121 -2.37 1.83 9.27
C ILE A 121 -2.11 3.33 9.10
N GLY A 122 -0.89 3.73 8.72
CA GLY A 122 -0.56 5.12 8.45
C GLY A 122 -1.39 5.74 7.33
N VAL A 123 -1.60 5.02 6.23
CA VAL A 123 -2.41 5.43 5.09
C VAL A 123 -3.89 5.51 5.49
N MET A 124 -4.45 4.45 6.09
CA MET A 124 -5.87 4.41 6.48
C MET A 124 -6.22 5.41 7.59
N ARG A 125 -5.24 5.79 8.43
CA ARG A 125 -5.41 6.83 9.46
C ARG A 125 -5.43 8.23 8.86
N ASN A 126 -4.63 8.48 7.83
CA ASN A 126 -4.35 9.85 7.36
C ASN A 126 -5.04 10.23 6.06
N PHE A 127 -5.45 9.26 5.23
CA PHE A 127 -6.05 9.51 3.92
C PHE A 127 -7.44 8.89 3.85
N LYS A 128 -8.31 9.52 3.05
CA LYS A 128 -9.66 9.02 2.80
C LYS A 128 -9.63 7.83 1.85
N THR A 129 -10.66 7.01 1.88
CA THR A 129 -10.80 5.86 0.97
C THR A 129 -10.75 6.28 -0.50
N ASN A 130 -11.31 7.44 -0.85
CA ASN A 130 -11.28 7.99 -2.21
C ASN A 130 -9.93 8.64 -2.62
N GLU A 131 -8.96 8.70 -1.70
CA GLU A 131 -7.60 9.18 -1.95
C GLU A 131 -6.60 8.00 -2.11
N ILE A 132 -7.09 6.78 -1.98
CA ILE A 132 -6.32 5.54 -2.06
C ILE A 132 -6.79 4.77 -3.28
N ALA A 133 -5.86 4.28 -4.09
CA ALA A 133 -6.16 3.55 -5.32
C ALA A 133 -5.57 2.15 -5.35
N HIS A 134 -6.39 1.19 -5.75
CA HIS A 134 -5.92 -0.10 -6.25
C HIS A 134 -5.62 0.01 -7.74
N LEU A 135 -4.36 -0.21 -8.11
CA LEU A 135 -3.87 -0.23 -9.50
C LEU A 135 -4.23 -1.55 -10.16
N SER A 136 -5.53 -1.78 -10.33
CA SER A 136 -6.13 -3.07 -10.67
C SER A 136 -5.81 -3.56 -12.08
N ASP A 137 -5.19 -2.72 -12.89
CA ASP A 137 -4.79 -2.98 -14.27
C ASP A 137 -3.25 -2.99 -14.45
N PHE A 138 -2.50 -2.97 -13.33
CA PHE A 138 -1.05 -3.14 -13.28
C PHE A 138 -0.73 -4.58 -12.87
N GLY A 139 -0.29 -5.38 -13.83
CA GLY A 139 0.29 -6.69 -13.52
C GLY A 139 1.64 -6.52 -12.83
N TYR A 140 1.80 -7.14 -11.66
CA TYR A 140 3.00 -7.03 -10.85
C TYR A 140 3.38 -8.38 -10.24
N ILE A 141 4.66 -8.73 -10.34
CA ILE A 141 5.23 -9.95 -9.74
C ILE A 141 6.45 -9.54 -8.92
N HIS A 142 6.54 -10.07 -7.71
CA HIS A 142 7.76 -10.01 -6.92
C HIS A 142 7.91 -11.34 -6.16
N THR A 143 9.12 -11.91 -6.17
CA THR A 143 9.39 -13.26 -5.65
C THR A 143 8.37 -14.32 -6.13
N SER A 144 7.65 -14.98 -5.22
CA SER A 144 6.63 -16.00 -5.48
C SER A 144 5.21 -15.44 -5.55
N HIS A 145 5.02 -14.13 -5.36
CA HIS A 145 3.69 -13.51 -5.33
C HIS A 145 3.47 -12.70 -6.60
N SER A 146 2.25 -12.80 -7.13
CA SER A 146 1.86 -12.16 -8.37
C SER A 146 0.42 -11.68 -8.29
N PHE A 147 0.19 -10.52 -8.86
CA PHE A 147 -1.13 -10.04 -9.25
C PHE A 147 -1.12 -9.83 -10.75
N CYS A 148 -2.05 -10.49 -11.44
CA CYS A 148 -2.14 -10.46 -12.89
C CYS A 148 -3.59 -10.16 -13.29
N PRO A 149 -3.87 -8.92 -13.75
CA PRO A 149 -5.15 -8.57 -14.33
C PRO A 149 -5.42 -9.41 -15.60
N VAL A 150 -6.69 -9.73 -15.84
CA VAL A 150 -7.14 -10.40 -17.06
C VAL A 150 -7.32 -9.36 -18.16
N LEU A 151 -6.22 -8.98 -18.81
CA LEU A 151 -6.18 -7.99 -19.90
C LEU A 151 -5.28 -8.47 -21.03
N ASP A 152 -5.63 -8.17 -22.28
CA ASP A 152 -4.85 -8.58 -23.47
C ASP A 152 -3.42 -8.03 -23.48
N ARG A 153 -3.18 -6.92 -22.77
CA ARG A 153 -1.87 -6.27 -22.63
C ARG A 153 -1.00 -6.85 -21.52
N CYS A 154 -1.40 -7.96 -20.91
CA CYS A 154 -0.68 -8.63 -19.83
C CYS A 154 0.04 -9.90 -20.30
N TYR A 155 1.30 -10.06 -19.87
CA TYR A 155 2.20 -11.18 -20.18
C TYR A 155 2.47 -12.03 -18.92
N CYS A 156 1.43 -12.31 -18.15
CA CYS A 156 1.45 -13.19 -16.98
C CYS A 156 0.34 -14.23 -17.09
N LYS A 157 0.49 -15.35 -16.38
CA LYS A 157 -0.64 -16.29 -16.23
C LYS A 157 -1.66 -15.67 -15.29
N ASP A 158 -2.94 -15.85 -15.58
CA ASP A 158 -4.06 -15.42 -14.75
C ASP A 158 -3.79 -15.74 -13.28
N GLY A 159 -3.43 -14.70 -12.53
CA GLY A 159 -3.11 -14.78 -11.13
C GLY A 159 -4.37 -14.45 -10.36
N SER A 160 -4.86 -15.38 -9.55
CA SER A 160 -5.99 -15.09 -8.68
C SER A 160 -5.61 -13.95 -7.73
N MET A 161 -6.49 -12.96 -7.63
CA MET A 161 -6.38 -11.93 -6.61
C MET A 161 -6.53 -12.58 -5.24
N ASN A 162 -5.56 -12.35 -4.34
CA ASN A 162 -5.64 -12.89 -2.99
C ASN A 162 -6.72 -12.16 -2.18
N GLU A 163 -7.14 -12.77 -1.06
CA GLU A 163 -8.19 -12.27 -0.17
C GLU A 163 -7.99 -10.80 0.25
N CYS A 164 -6.77 -10.42 0.65
CA CYS A 164 -6.50 -9.05 1.11
C CYS A 164 -6.58 -8.04 -0.04
N THR A 165 -6.07 -8.40 -1.21
CA THR A 165 -6.10 -7.54 -2.39
C THR A 165 -7.54 -7.36 -2.87
N ASP A 166 -8.34 -8.43 -2.87
CA ASP A 166 -9.76 -8.39 -3.22
C ASP A 166 -10.57 -7.53 -2.24
N ALA A 167 -10.36 -7.71 -0.93
CA ALA A 167 -11.02 -6.91 0.09
C ALA A 167 -10.70 -5.42 -0.06
N PHE A 168 -9.42 -5.05 -0.20
CA PHE A 168 -9.03 -3.65 -0.39
C PHE A 168 -9.51 -3.08 -1.73
N SER A 169 -9.56 -3.89 -2.79
CA SER A 169 -10.05 -3.46 -4.09
C SER A 169 -11.53 -3.09 -4.11
N LYS A 170 -12.34 -3.60 -3.16
CA LYS A 170 -13.77 -3.28 -3.06
C LYS A 170 -14.02 -1.93 -2.37
N GLU A 171 -13.06 -1.47 -1.59
CA GLU A 171 -13.21 -0.33 -0.67
C GLU A 171 -12.50 0.93 -1.18
N PHE A 172 -11.42 0.77 -1.92
CA PHE A 172 -10.62 1.86 -2.47
C PHE A 172 -10.94 2.15 -3.93
N VAL A 173 -10.48 3.31 -4.42
CA VAL A 173 -10.67 3.68 -5.83
C VAL A 173 -10.04 2.61 -6.71
N LYS A 174 -10.85 1.96 -7.54
CA LYS A 174 -10.34 1.06 -8.56
C LYS A 174 -9.79 1.90 -9.70
N TYR A 175 -8.48 1.89 -9.87
CA TYR A 175 -7.84 2.41 -11.07
C TYR A 175 -7.88 1.32 -12.14
N SER A 176 -8.66 1.55 -13.20
CA SER A 176 -8.64 0.79 -14.45
C SER A 176 -8.67 1.75 -15.63
N ASN A 177 -7.95 1.41 -16.69
CA ASN A 177 -7.96 2.13 -17.96
C ASN A 177 -9.10 1.74 -18.91
N GLU A 178 -10.04 0.91 -18.44
CA GLU A 178 -11.28 0.51 -19.14
C GLU A 178 -12.50 1.19 -18.54
#